data_AF-A0AAX2K6B3-F1
#
_entry.id   AF-A0AAX2K6B3-F1
#
_cell.length_a   1.000
_cell.length_b   1.000
_cell.length_c   1.000
_cell.angle_alpha   90.00
_cell.angle_beta   90.00
_cell.angle_gamma   90.00
#
_symmetry.space_group_name_H-M   'P 1'
#
loop_
_entity.id
_entity.type
_entity.pdbx_description
1 polymer ?
#
loop_
_entity_poly.entity_id
_entity_poly.type
_entity_poly.pdbx_seq_one_letter_code
_entity_poly.pdbx_strand_id
1 'polypeptide(L)'
;MPGMYRDAAVLTGQLRRFAHSMATVRRRAGVNVPWLLWSGLSGSPLPERANSPWFICTGGEIHVATSAETASPAQWLTQTSTQERSQQLCYLLKAESLMQWLNLNMLAALNGPETKCPPLAMAVGLVPSLPAVDNNLWQLWITARTGLTTDIADTGTDATLPFPDALLRRLPRQSGFTPLRRACVTMLGITTVAGIAALCLSATENRQLLRHIGDDLHQFYAVPAEEFITKARRLSVLKDDAIMLDGYYREGEPLRLGLGLYPGEQIRQPVLRAIRDWRPPEQKMEVTASLQAQTVRLDSMSLFDVGQARLKDGSTKVLVDALVNIRAKPGWLILVAGYTDATGDEKSNQQLSLRRAEAVRNWMLQTSDIPATCFAVQGLGESQPAATNDTPQGRAVNRRVEISLVPRSDACQDVK
;
A
#
# COMPACT_ATOMS: atom_id res chain seq x y z
N MET A 1 -37.55 12.36 -47.10
CA MET A 1 -38.38 11.91 -48.24
C MET A 1 -37.84 12.55 -49.51
N PRO A 2 -37.67 11.81 -50.62
CA PRO A 2 -37.19 12.37 -51.90
C PRO A 2 -38.16 13.38 -52.52
N GLY A 3 -39.46 13.27 -52.23
CA GLY A 3 -40.50 14.17 -52.74
C GLY A 3 -40.39 15.63 -52.30
N MET A 4 -39.58 15.93 -51.28
CA MET A 4 -39.42 17.30 -50.75
C MET A 4 -38.25 18.07 -51.36
N TYR A 5 -37.40 17.42 -52.17
CA TYR A 5 -36.17 18.00 -52.68
C TYR A 5 -36.22 18.08 -54.20
N ARG A 6 -35.75 19.21 -54.74
CA ARG A 6 -35.50 19.41 -56.18
C ARG A 6 -34.05 19.14 -56.56
N ASP A 7 -33.12 19.36 -55.62
CA ASP A 7 -31.68 19.24 -55.83
C ASP A 7 -31.08 18.07 -55.03
N ALA A 8 -30.39 17.16 -55.73
CA ALA A 8 -29.72 16.01 -55.17
C ALA A 8 -28.49 16.39 -54.31
N ALA A 9 -27.81 17.50 -54.64
CA ALA A 9 -26.66 17.98 -53.89
C ALA A 9 -27.05 18.46 -52.48
N VAL A 10 -28.17 19.20 -52.38
CA VAL A 10 -28.72 19.65 -51.09
C VAL A 10 -29.06 18.45 -50.21
N LEU A 11 -29.76 17.45 -50.76
CA LEU A 11 -30.11 16.24 -50.02
C LEU A 11 -28.86 15.47 -49.56
N THR A 12 -27.88 15.29 -50.46
CA THR A 12 -26.61 14.62 -50.15
C THR A 12 -25.85 15.34 -49.04
N GLY A 13 -25.82 16.68 -49.07
CA GLY A 13 -25.21 17.50 -48.03
C GLY A 13 -25.86 17.30 -46.65
N GLN A 14 -27.20 17.25 -46.60
CA GLN A 14 -27.92 16.97 -45.34
C GLN A 14 -27.65 15.55 -44.81
N LEU A 15 -27.63 14.55 -45.69
CA LEU A 15 -27.32 13.17 -45.32
C LEU A 15 -25.89 13.02 -44.77
N ARG A 16 -24.91 13.69 -45.38
CA ARG A 16 -23.53 13.71 -44.87
C ARG A 16 -23.42 14.38 -43.50
N ARG A 17 -24.13 15.49 -43.27
CA ARG A 17 -24.19 16.14 -41.94
C ARG A 17 -24.81 15.21 -40.88
N PHE A 18 -25.86 14.48 -41.25
CA PHE A 18 -26.46 13.47 -40.37
C PHE A 18 -25.48 12.34 -40.07
N ALA A 19 -24.82 11.76 -41.08
CA ALA A 19 -23.82 10.72 -40.91
C ALA A 19 -22.66 11.18 -39.99
N HIS A 20 -22.17 12.41 -40.18
CA HIS A 20 -21.13 12.98 -39.33
C HIS A 20 -21.59 13.17 -37.88
N SER A 21 -22.83 13.62 -37.67
CA SER A 21 -23.41 13.78 -36.34
C SER A 21 -23.55 12.43 -35.63
N MET A 22 -24.07 11.42 -36.34
CA MET A 22 -24.17 10.04 -35.83
C MET A 22 -22.79 9.44 -35.50
N ALA A 23 -21.79 9.64 -36.37
CA ALA A 23 -20.42 9.20 -36.10
C ALA A 23 -19.84 9.88 -34.85
N THR A 24 -20.16 11.15 -34.61
CA THR A 24 -19.73 11.88 -33.41
C THR A 24 -20.42 11.36 -32.14
N VAL A 25 -21.73 11.08 -32.20
CA VAL A 25 -22.46 10.45 -31.09
C VAL A 25 -21.89 9.06 -30.78
N ARG A 26 -21.66 8.22 -31.81
CA ARG A 26 -21.06 6.89 -31.63
C ARG A 26 -19.69 6.95 -30.97
N ARG A 27 -18.84 7.90 -31.38
CA ARG A 27 -17.52 8.13 -30.76
C ARG A 27 -17.63 8.57 -29.30
N ARG A 28 -18.54 9.49 -28.98
CA ARG A 28 -18.71 10.00 -27.60
C ARG A 28 -19.38 9.00 -26.66
N ALA A 29 -20.39 8.27 -27.15
CA ALA A 29 -21.13 7.31 -26.35
C ALA A 29 -20.39 5.98 -26.19
N GLY A 30 -19.39 5.68 -27.03
CA GLY A 30 -18.71 4.38 -27.05
C GLY A 30 -19.63 3.21 -27.43
N VAL A 31 -20.81 3.50 -27.97
CA VAL A 31 -21.83 2.52 -28.37
C VAL A 31 -22.22 2.77 -29.82
N ASN A 32 -22.36 1.69 -30.59
CA ASN A 32 -22.89 1.76 -31.94
C ASN A 32 -24.41 2.01 -31.87
N VAL A 33 -24.84 3.26 -32.04
CA VAL A 33 -26.27 3.63 -32.00
C VAL A 33 -26.97 3.05 -33.23
N PRO A 34 -27.91 2.09 -33.05
CA PRO A 34 -28.71 1.57 -34.15
C PRO A 34 -29.72 2.64 -34.57
N TRP A 35 -29.93 2.79 -35.87
CA TRP A 35 -30.95 3.67 -36.42
C TRP A 35 -31.64 2.99 -37.60
N LEU A 36 -32.88 3.39 -37.85
CA LEU A 36 -33.75 2.83 -38.87
C LEU A 36 -34.07 3.92 -39.90
N LEU A 37 -34.06 3.55 -41.17
CA LEU A 37 -34.48 4.44 -42.26
C LEU A 37 -35.86 4.00 -42.74
N TRP A 38 -36.79 4.94 -42.88
CA TRP A 38 -38.05 4.62 -43.55
C TRP A 38 -38.51 5.77 -44.46
N SER A 39 -39.23 5.41 -45.52
CA SER A 39 -39.84 6.35 -46.46
C SER A 39 -41.32 6.03 -46.67
N GLY A 40 -42.13 7.05 -46.87
CA GLY A 40 -43.52 6.89 -47.30
C GLY A 40 -43.62 6.75 -48.81
N LEU A 41 -44.61 5.98 -49.27
CA LEU A 41 -45.08 5.95 -50.64
C LEU A 41 -46.55 6.39 -50.65
N SER A 42 -46.88 7.39 -51.48
CA SER A 42 -48.26 7.84 -51.67
C SER A 42 -49.06 6.79 -52.43
N GLY A 43 -50.23 6.43 -51.92
CA GLY A 43 -51.14 5.47 -52.54
C GLY A 43 -52.55 5.56 -51.96
N SER A 44 -53.56 5.22 -52.78
CA SER A 44 -54.95 5.10 -52.32
C SER A 44 -55.01 4.03 -51.22
N PRO A 45 -55.62 4.31 -50.06
CA PRO A 45 -55.55 3.39 -48.94
C PRO A 45 -56.21 2.04 -49.30
N LEU A 46 -55.54 0.95 -48.94
CA LEU A 46 -56.24 -0.30 -48.63
C LEU A 46 -57.22 -0.03 -47.47
N PRO A 47 -58.37 -0.72 -47.37
CA PRO A 47 -59.50 -0.29 -46.55
C PRO A 47 -59.26 -0.16 -45.04
N GLU A 48 -58.11 -0.60 -44.50
CA GLU A 48 -57.78 -0.51 -43.08
C GLU A 48 -56.36 0.01 -42.85
N ARG A 49 -56.23 1.19 -42.21
CA ARG A 49 -54.93 1.76 -41.77
C ARG A 49 -54.11 0.78 -40.91
N ALA A 50 -54.78 -0.09 -40.14
CA ALA A 50 -54.14 -1.06 -39.24
C ALA A 50 -53.43 -2.22 -39.98
N ASN A 51 -53.76 -2.46 -41.26
CA ASN A 51 -53.18 -3.53 -42.06
C ASN A 51 -52.36 -3.02 -43.26
N SER A 52 -51.95 -1.75 -43.23
CA SER A 52 -51.10 -1.21 -44.29
C SER A 52 -49.74 -1.94 -44.33
N PRO A 53 -49.34 -2.51 -45.47
CA PRO A 53 -48.11 -3.26 -45.60
C PRO A 53 -46.88 -2.35 -45.48
N TRP A 54 -45.90 -2.81 -44.73
CA TRP A 54 -44.55 -2.26 -44.67
C TRP A 54 -43.61 -3.14 -45.47
N PHE A 55 -42.95 -2.57 -46.48
CA PHE A 55 -41.93 -3.26 -47.26
C PHE A 55 -40.58 -3.03 -46.56
N ILE A 56 -40.01 -4.06 -45.96
CA ILE A 56 -38.77 -3.97 -45.17
C ILE A 56 -37.64 -4.64 -45.96
N CYS A 57 -36.55 -3.92 -46.16
CA CYS A 57 -35.32 -4.45 -46.74
C CYS A 57 -34.26 -4.67 -45.66
N THR A 58 -33.81 -5.93 -45.52
CA THR A 58 -32.73 -6.32 -44.60
C THR A 58 -31.73 -7.17 -45.36
N GLY A 59 -30.46 -6.77 -45.42
CA GLY A 59 -29.41 -7.57 -46.06
C GLY A 59 -29.59 -7.80 -47.57
N GLY A 60 -30.42 -7.01 -48.24
CA GLY A 60 -30.75 -7.16 -49.68
C GLY A 60 -32.02 -7.95 -49.96
N GLU A 61 -32.59 -8.61 -48.95
CA GLU A 61 -33.89 -9.30 -49.07
C GLU A 61 -35.03 -8.36 -48.69
N ILE A 62 -36.15 -8.49 -49.40
CA ILE A 62 -37.37 -7.71 -49.18
C ILE A 62 -38.41 -8.61 -48.52
N HIS A 63 -38.99 -8.14 -47.43
CA HIS A 63 -40.12 -8.77 -46.77
C HIS A 63 -41.28 -7.80 -46.66
N VAL A 64 -42.50 -8.32 -46.75
CA VAL A 64 -43.72 -7.54 -46.51
C VAL A 64 -44.17 -7.84 -45.08
N ALA A 65 -44.21 -6.82 -44.24
CA ALA A 65 -44.66 -6.90 -42.86
C ALA A 65 -46.01 -6.19 -42.72
N THR A 66 -47.02 -6.90 -42.24
CA THR A 66 -48.28 -6.34 -41.76
C THR A 66 -48.27 -6.30 -40.24
N SER A 67 -49.34 -5.80 -39.62
CA SER A 67 -49.47 -5.76 -38.15
C SER A 67 -49.36 -7.14 -37.49
N ALA A 68 -49.77 -8.20 -38.20
CA ALA A 68 -49.82 -9.58 -37.70
C ALA A 68 -48.67 -10.46 -38.20
N GLU A 69 -48.25 -10.33 -39.46
CA GLU A 69 -47.37 -11.31 -40.11
C GLU A 69 -46.24 -10.67 -40.92
N THR A 70 -45.15 -11.42 -41.08
CA THR A 70 -44.08 -11.10 -42.03
C THR A 70 -44.02 -12.19 -43.09
N ALA A 71 -44.23 -11.82 -44.35
CA ALA A 71 -44.25 -12.74 -45.48
C ALA A 71 -43.23 -12.33 -46.54
N SER A 72 -42.85 -13.27 -47.40
CA SER A 72 -42.14 -12.92 -48.63
C SER A 72 -43.07 -12.21 -49.62
N PRO A 73 -42.54 -11.38 -50.54
CA PRO A 73 -43.32 -10.75 -51.61
C PRO A 73 -44.22 -11.71 -52.38
N ALA A 74 -43.69 -12.89 -52.73
CA ALA A 74 -44.43 -13.90 -53.48
C ALA A 74 -45.59 -14.48 -52.66
N GLN A 75 -45.36 -14.79 -51.38
CA GLN A 75 -46.42 -15.27 -50.48
C GLN A 75 -47.52 -14.22 -50.28
N TRP A 76 -47.13 -12.97 -50.08
CA TRP A 76 -48.07 -11.86 -49.90
C TRP A 76 -49.00 -11.68 -51.11
N LEU A 77 -48.48 -11.80 -52.33
CA LEU A 77 -49.27 -11.72 -53.57
C LEU A 77 -50.23 -12.91 -53.74
N THR A 78 -49.94 -14.08 -53.16
CA THR A 78 -50.80 -15.26 -53.29
C THR A 78 -51.96 -15.29 -52.29
N GLN A 79 -51.91 -14.49 -51.23
CA GLN A 79 -52.90 -14.49 -50.14
C GLN A 79 -54.20 -13.76 -50.50
N THR A 80 -54.25 -13.02 -51.60
CA THR A 80 -55.36 -12.11 -51.94
C THR A 80 -56.12 -12.46 -53.21
N SER A 81 -57.29 -11.83 -53.35
CA SER A 81 -58.18 -12.00 -54.50
C SER A 81 -57.54 -11.50 -55.80
N THR A 82 -57.90 -12.08 -56.95
CA THR A 82 -57.28 -11.78 -58.25
C THR A 82 -57.32 -10.28 -58.63
N GLN A 83 -58.34 -9.54 -58.18
CA GLN A 83 -58.51 -8.11 -58.47
C GLN A 83 -57.53 -7.25 -57.63
N GLU A 84 -57.31 -7.62 -56.37
CA GLU A 84 -56.37 -6.94 -55.45
C GLU A 84 -54.91 -7.22 -55.78
N ARG A 85 -54.59 -8.39 -56.37
CA ARG A 85 -53.23 -8.76 -56.77
C ARG A 85 -52.57 -7.74 -57.71
N SER A 86 -53.35 -7.15 -58.63
CA SER A 86 -52.84 -6.14 -59.55
C SER A 86 -52.37 -4.87 -58.84
N GLN A 87 -53.14 -4.41 -57.84
CA GLN A 87 -52.82 -3.25 -57.02
C GLN A 87 -51.65 -3.53 -56.09
N GLN A 88 -51.62 -4.72 -55.47
CA GLN A 88 -50.52 -5.17 -54.62
C GLN A 88 -49.20 -5.29 -55.40
N LEU A 89 -49.23 -5.82 -56.62
CA LEU A 89 -48.06 -5.86 -57.50
C LEU A 89 -47.58 -4.45 -57.83
N CYS A 90 -48.49 -3.51 -58.10
CA CYS A 90 -48.14 -2.11 -58.32
C CYS A 90 -47.46 -1.49 -57.08
N TYR A 91 -47.98 -1.75 -55.88
CA TYR A 91 -47.36 -1.27 -54.64
C TYR A 91 -45.99 -1.89 -54.39
N LEU A 92 -45.85 -3.19 -54.65
CA LEU A 92 -44.57 -3.89 -54.56
C LEU A 92 -43.53 -3.25 -55.49
N LEU A 93 -43.87 -3.07 -56.77
CA LEU A 93 -42.98 -2.47 -57.77
C LEU A 93 -42.60 -1.04 -57.40
N LYS A 94 -43.56 -0.23 -56.94
CA LYS A 94 -43.28 1.12 -56.45
C LYS A 94 -42.36 1.10 -55.22
N ALA A 95 -42.59 0.21 -54.26
CA ALA A 95 -41.76 0.07 -53.08
C ALA A 95 -40.34 -0.39 -53.43
N GLU A 96 -40.19 -1.38 -54.32
CA GLU A 96 -38.90 -1.84 -54.84
C GLU A 96 -38.13 -0.71 -55.54
N SER A 97 -38.81 0.03 -56.41
CA SER A 97 -38.21 1.14 -57.12
C SER A 97 -37.74 2.24 -56.15
N LEU A 98 -38.52 2.53 -55.11
CA LEU A 98 -38.15 3.50 -54.08
C LEU A 98 -36.99 2.99 -53.21
N MET A 99 -36.99 1.71 -52.83
CA MET A 99 -35.88 1.09 -52.11
C MET A 99 -34.58 1.12 -52.93
N GLN A 100 -34.67 0.86 -54.24
CA GLN A 100 -33.52 0.98 -55.13
C GLN A 100 -33.01 2.42 -55.20
N TRP A 101 -33.92 3.41 -55.27
CA TRP A 101 -33.55 4.82 -55.23
C TRP A 101 -32.85 5.20 -53.93
N LEU A 102 -33.38 4.76 -52.78
CA LEU A 102 -32.79 4.97 -51.46
C LEU A 102 -31.41 4.31 -51.37
N ASN A 103 -31.24 3.12 -51.94
CA ASN A 103 -29.94 2.44 -51.95
C ASN A 103 -28.89 3.22 -52.76
N LEU A 104 -29.25 3.64 -53.97
CA LEU A 104 -28.32 4.36 -54.86
C LEU A 104 -27.99 5.77 -54.38
N ASN A 105 -28.97 6.51 -53.86
CA ASN A 105 -28.79 7.94 -53.54
C ASN A 105 -28.55 8.20 -52.05
N MET A 106 -29.24 7.49 -51.15
CA MET A 106 -29.10 7.72 -49.71
C MET A 106 -28.00 6.87 -49.08
N LEU A 107 -28.00 5.56 -49.28
CA LEU A 107 -27.01 4.66 -48.67
C LEU A 107 -25.59 4.99 -49.15
N ALA A 108 -25.41 5.34 -50.42
CA ALA A 108 -24.13 5.81 -50.94
C ALA A 108 -23.64 7.09 -50.25
N ALA A 109 -24.53 8.05 -49.99
CA ALA A 109 -24.20 9.29 -49.29
C ALA A 109 -23.88 9.06 -47.79
N LEU A 110 -24.53 8.08 -47.15
CA LEU A 110 -24.36 7.73 -45.74
C LEU A 110 -23.15 6.82 -45.47
N ASN A 111 -22.69 6.07 -46.47
CA ASN A 111 -21.54 5.16 -46.41
C ASN A 111 -20.32 5.73 -47.15
N GLY A 112 -20.14 7.05 -47.10
CA GLY A 112 -18.97 7.70 -47.68
C GLY A 112 -17.63 7.23 -47.09
N PRO A 113 -16.50 7.56 -47.74
CA PRO A 113 -15.17 7.09 -47.35
C PRO A 113 -14.78 7.47 -45.91
N GLU A 114 -15.24 8.62 -45.43
CA GLU A 114 -14.91 9.13 -44.09
C GLU A 114 -15.83 8.61 -42.97
N THR A 115 -17.06 8.21 -43.29
CA THR A 115 -18.05 7.79 -42.29
C THR A 115 -18.90 6.63 -42.81
N LYS A 116 -18.80 5.47 -42.16
CA LYS A 116 -19.70 4.32 -42.40
C LYS A 116 -20.84 4.35 -41.39
N CYS A 117 -22.02 4.77 -41.83
CA CYS A 117 -23.22 4.82 -40.99
C CYS A 117 -24.41 4.10 -41.66
N PRO A 118 -24.33 2.78 -41.93
CA PRO A 118 -25.45 2.07 -42.51
C PRO A 118 -26.63 2.03 -41.52
N PRO A 119 -27.88 2.18 -42.00
CA PRO A 119 -29.07 1.88 -41.21
C PRO A 119 -29.12 0.37 -40.91
N LEU A 120 -29.78 0.01 -39.80
CA LEU A 120 -29.98 -1.39 -39.42
C LEU A 120 -30.97 -2.09 -40.37
N ALA A 121 -32.02 -1.37 -40.78
CA ALA A 121 -33.00 -1.80 -41.76
C ALA A 121 -33.57 -0.58 -42.47
N MET A 122 -34.05 -0.78 -43.69
CA MET A 122 -34.80 0.21 -44.45
C MET A 122 -36.25 -0.27 -44.61
N ALA A 123 -37.22 0.63 -44.55
CA ALA A 123 -38.59 0.29 -44.92
C ALA A 123 -39.29 1.35 -45.78
N VAL A 124 -40.28 0.88 -46.53
CA VAL A 124 -41.24 1.71 -47.24
C VAL A 124 -42.63 1.40 -46.72
N GLY A 125 -43.35 2.43 -46.25
CA GLY A 125 -44.74 2.32 -45.79
C GLY A 125 -45.69 3.02 -46.75
N LEU A 126 -46.90 2.47 -46.91
CA LEU A 126 -47.96 3.15 -47.66
C LEU A 126 -48.59 4.26 -46.80
N VAL A 127 -48.75 5.45 -47.38
CA VAL A 127 -49.30 6.63 -46.71
C VAL A 127 -50.34 7.29 -47.63
N PRO A 128 -51.48 7.78 -47.11
CA PRO A 128 -52.53 8.37 -47.93
C PRO A 128 -52.10 9.64 -48.66
N SER A 129 -51.31 10.51 -48.02
CA SER A 129 -50.74 11.70 -48.65
C SER A 129 -49.34 11.97 -48.10
N LEU A 130 -48.49 12.60 -48.91
CA LEU A 130 -47.15 13.02 -48.51
C LEU A 130 -46.90 14.45 -49.00
N PRO A 131 -46.18 15.26 -48.22
CA PRO A 131 -45.72 16.56 -48.70
C PRO A 131 -44.74 16.34 -49.86
N ALA A 132 -45.08 16.88 -51.02
CA ALA A 132 -44.28 16.80 -52.23
C ALA A 132 -44.19 18.17 -52.90
N VAL A 133 -43.05 18.45 -53.50
CA VAL A 133 -42.80 19.64 -54.32
C VAL A 133 -42.80 19.22 -55.79
N ASP A 134 -43.29 20.08 -56.68
CA ASP A 134 -43.21 19.87 -58.13
C ASP A 134 -41.76 19.66 -58.61
N ASN A 135 -41.60 18.77 -59.58
CA ASN A 135 -40.31 18.35 -60.15
C ASN A 135 -39.32 17.87 -59.09
N ASN A 136 -39.81 17.08 -58.14
CA ASN A 136 -38.96 16.50 -57.11
C ASN A 136 -38.05 15.39 -57.65
N LEU A 137 -37.03 15.05 -56.87
CA LEU A 137 -36.04 14.01 -57.22
C LEU A 137 -36.67 12.64 -57.49
N TRP A 138 -37.80 12.33 -56.86
CA TRP A 138 -38.51 11.08 -57.08
C TRP A 138 -39.24 11.05 -58.42
N GLN A 139 -39.96 12.13 -58.75
CA GLN A 139 -40.60 12.33 -60.05
C GLN A 139 -39.57 12.29 -61.18
N LEU A 140 -38.49 13.06 -61.06
CA LEU A 140 -37.40 13.08 -62.05
C LEU A 140 -36.81 11.68 -62.28
N TRP A 141 -36.65 10.90 -61.21
CA TRP A 141 -36.12 9.54 -61.31
C TRP A 141 -37.09 8.54 -61.92
N ILE A 142 -38.38 8.60 -61.57
CA ILE A 142 -39.40 7.77 -62.22
C ILE A 142 -39.47 8.13 -63.70
N THR A 143 -39.62 9.42 -64.03
CA THR A 143 -39.76 9.89 -65.40
C THR A 143 -38.54 9.52 -66.25
N ALA A 144 -37.33 9.61 -65.70
CA ALA A 144 -36.12 9.17 -66.40
C ALA A 144 -36.09 7.67 -66.74
N ARG A 145 -36.80 6.82 -65.98
CA ARG A 145 -36.81 5.36 -66.16
C ARG A 145 -38.01 4.84 -66.92
N THR A 146 -39.19 5.43 -66.69
CA THR A 146 -40.46 4.94 -67.25
C THR A 146 -40.98 5.83 -68.37
N GLY A 147 -40.46 7.05 -68.53
CA GLY A 147 -41.01 8.08 -69.42
C GLY A 147 -42.34 8.66 -68.95
N LEU A 148 -42.90 8.19 -67.82
CA LEU A 148 -44.17 8.65 -67.28
C LEU A 148 -43.96 9.84 -66.34
N THR A 149 -44.71 10.91 -66.57
CA THR A 149 -44.84 12.02 -65.61
C THR A 149 -45.91 11.65 -64.59
N THR A 150 -45.52 11.53 -63.32
CA THR A 150 -46.48 11.25 -62.25
C THR A 150 -47.06 12.55 -61.71
N ASP A 151 -48.36 12.77 -61.90
CA ASP A 151 -49.08 13.88 -61.28
C ASP A 151 -49.03 13.78 -59.76
N ILE A 152 -49.02 14.94 -59.11
CA ILE A 152 -49.10 15.02 -57.65
C ILE A 152 -50.53 14.68 -57.26
N ALA A 153 -50.76 13.43 -56.85
CA ALA A 153 -51.99 13.07 -56.18
C ALA A 153 -52.02 13.80 -54.83
N ASP A 154 -53.04 14.66 -54.64
CA ASP A 154 -53.39 15.47 -53.46
C ASP A 154 -52.29 15.63 -52.40
N THR A 155 -51.70 16.82 -52.32
CA THR A 155 -50.94 17.29 -51.16
C THR A 155 -51.87 17.51 -49.98
N GLY A 156 -52.38 16.42 -49.38
CA GLY A 156 -53.12 16.49 -48.13
C GLY A 156 -52.21 17.04 -47.04
N THR A 157 -52.61 18.15 -46.42
CA THR A 157 -51.79 18.94 -45.47
C THR A 157 -51.60 18.28 -44.10
N ASP A 158 -52.44 17.31 -43.71
CA ASP A 158 -52.51 16.84 -42.31
C ASP A 158 -52.67 15.31 -42.12
N ALA A 159 -52.02 14.49 -42.95
CA ALA A 159 -51.93 13.06 -42.63
C ALA A 159 -50.79 12.81 -41.63
N THR A 160 -51.14 12.49 -40.38
CA THR A 160 -50.19 11.96 -39.40
C THR A 160 -49.49 10.72 -39.98
N LEU A 161 -48.17 10.79 -40.16
CA LEU A 161 -47.38 9.68 -40.68
C LEU A 161 -47.57 8.43 -39.81
N PRO A 162 -47.77 7.24 -40.39
CA PRO A 162 -47.94 6.02 -39.62
C PRO A 162 -46.65 5.68 -38.88
N PHE A 163 -46.79 5.24 -37.63
CA PHE A 163 -45.65 4.84 -36.83
C PHE A 163 -45.12 3.46 -37.29
N PRO A 164 -43.80 3.30 -37.52
CA PRO A 164 -43.24 2.09 -38.11
C PRO A 164 -43.05 0.97 -37.07
N ASP A 165 -44.15 0.44 -36.51
CA ASP A 165 -44.11 -0.62 -35.48
C ASP A 165 -43.36 -1.88 -35.94
N ALA A 166 -43.50 -2.24 -37.22
CA ALA A 166 -42.85 -3.40 -37.81
C ALA A 166 -41.30 -3.28 -37.79
N LEU A 167 -40.78 -2.05 -37.89
CA LEU A 167 -39.34 -1.78 -37.82
C LEU A 167 -38.81 -1.83 -36.38
N LEU A 168 -39.60 -1.43 -35.39
CA LEU A 168 -39.16 -1.43 -33.99
C LEU A 168 -38.86 -2.83 -33.45
N ARG A 169 -39.60 -3.85 -33.91
CA ARG A 169 -39.33 -5.25 -33.56
C ARG A 169 -37.93 -5.70 -33.99
N ARG A 170 -37.30 -5.01 -34.94
CA ARG A 170 -35.94 -5.30 -35.43
C ARG A 170 -34.85 -4.56 -34.68
N LEU A 171 -35.18 -3.56 -33.87
CA LEU A 171 -34.15 -2.92 -33.03
C LEU A 171 -33.59 -3.95 -32.06
N PRO A 172 -32.25 -4.01 -31.90
CA PRO A 172 -31.66 -4.88 -30.91
C PRO A 172 -32.19 -4.47 -29.54
N ARG A 173 -32.92 -5.38 -28.89
CA ARG A 173 -33.26 -5.23 -27.47
C ARG A 173 -31.93 -5.29 -26.72
N GLN A 174 -31.40 -4.13 -26.35
CA GLN A 174 -30.08 -4.08 -25.69
C GLN A 174 -30.16 -4.80 -24.34
N SER A 175 -29.62 -6.01 -24.27
CA SER A 175 -29.27 -6.70 -23.03
C SER A 175 -27.82 -6.36 -22.66
N GLY A 176 -27.56 -5.09 -22.38
CA GLY A 176 -26.24 -4.62 -21.97
C GLY A 176 -26.13 -4.47 -20.45
N PHE A 177 -24.98 -4.82 -19.87
CA PHE A 177 -24.62 -4.36 -18.54
C PHE A 177 -24.50 -2.83 -18.57
N THR A 178 -25.27 -2.13 -17.73
CA THR A 178 -25.13 -0.69 -17.53
C THR A 178 -23.70 -0.33 -17.11
N PRO A 179 -23.21 0.89 -17.39
CA PRO A 179 -21.85 1.30 -17.02
C PRO A 179 -21.58 1.10 -15.53
N LEU A 180 -22.58 1.35 -14.68
CA LEU A 180 -22.52 1.09 -13.24
C LEU A 180 -22.31 -0.40 -12.93
N ARG A 181 -23.03 -1.30 -13.59
CA ARG A 181 -22.90 -2.74 -13.37
C ARG A 181 -21.54 -3.27 -13.81
N ARG A 182 -20.97 -2.74 -14.90
CA ARG A 182 -19.60 -3.06 -15.32
C ARG A 182 -18.58 -2.61 -14.28
N ALA A 183 -18.70 -1.38 -13.79
CA ALA A 183 -17.83 -0.84 -12.74
C ALA A 183 -17.90 -1.67 -11.44
N CYS A 184 -19.11 -2.08 -11.02
CA CYS A 184 -19.27 -2.94 -9.86
C CYS A 184 -18.59 -4.30 -10.04
N VAL A 185 -18.73 -4.94 -11.20
CA VAL A 185 -18.09 -6.25 -11.47
C VAL A 185 -16.57 -6.10 -11.50
N THR A 186 -16.03 -5.05 -12.11
CA THR A 186 -14.58 -4.81 -12.12
C THR A 186 -14.06 -4.50 -10.73
N MET A 187 -14.77 -3.68 -9.94
CA MET A 187 -14.38 -3.39 -8.55
C MET A 187 -14.39 -4.66 -7.71
N LEU A 188 -15.43 -5.49 -7.83
CA LEU A 188 -15.50 -6.77 -7.14
C LEU A 188 -14.32 -7.66 -7.54
N GLY A 189 -14.01 -7.77 -8.84
CA GLY A 189 -12.88 -8.54 -9.34
C GLY A 189 -11.52 -8.04 -8.83
N ILE A 190 -11.31 -6.73 -8.74
CA ILE A 190 -10.07 -6.15 -8.20
C ILE A 190 -9.97 -6.45 -6.70
N THR A 191 -11.06 -6.30 -5.95
CA THR A 191 -11.07 -6.56 -4.50
C THR A 191 -10.83 -8.03 -4.16
N THR A 192 -11.37 -8.97 -4.95
CA THR A 192 -11.14 -10.40 -4.73
C THR A 192 -9.69 -10.79 -5.02
N VAL A 193 -9.10 -10.29 -6.11
CA VAL A 193 -7.69 -10.53 -6.44
C VAL A 193 -6.77 -9.93 -5.37
N ALA A 194 -7.04 -8.70 -4.93
CA ALA A 194 -6.28 -8.07 -3.85
C ALA A 194 -6.41 -8.84 -2.53
N GLY A 195 -7.60 -9.32 -2.18
CA GLY A 195 -7.82 -10.14 -0.99
C GLY A 195 -7.07 -11.46 -1.02
N ILE A 196 -7.05 -12.16 -2.17
CA ILE A 196 -6.28 -13.39 -2.36
C ILE A 196 -4.78 -13.10 -2.21
N ALA A 197 -4.28 -12.04 -2.84
CA ALA A 197 -2.87 -11.67 -2.75
C ALA A 197 -2.46 -11.35 -1.30
N ALA A 198 -3.29 -10.61 -0.57
CA ALA A 198 -3.04 -10.29 0.84
C ALA A 198 -3.01 -11.56 1.72
N LEU A 199 -3.92 -12.51 1.50
CA LEU A 199 -3.90 -13.81 2.19
C LEU A 199 -2.65 -14.62 1.88
N CYS A 200 -2.20 -14.64 0.61
CA CYS A 200 -0.96 -15.32 0.24
C CYS A 200 0.26 -14.71 0.92
N LEU A 201 0.38 -13.37 0.94
CA LEU A 201 1.47 -12.68 1.60
C LEU A 201 1.46 -12.93 3.11
N SER A 202 0.30 -12.85 3.76
CA SER A 202 0.17 -13.18 5.19
C SER A 202 0.55 -14.63 5.48
N ALA A 203 0.12 -15.58 4.64
CA ALA A 203 0.50 -16.98 4.78
C ALA A 203 2.02 -17.19 4.64
N THR A 204 2.69 -16.46 3.74
CA THR A 204 4.15 -16.57 3.58
C THR A 204 4.90 -16.02 4.79
N GLU A 205 4.50 -14.86 5.31
CA GLU A 205 5.11 -14.25 6.50
C GLU A 205 4.92 -15.13 7.74
N ASN A 206 3.71 -15.66 7.95
CA ASN A 206 3.43 -16.59 9.05
C ASN A 206 4.27 -17.87 8.96
N ARG A 207 4.49 -18.41 7.75
CA ARG A 207 5.39 -19.56 7.54
C ARG A 207 6.84 -19.23 7.86
N GLN A 208 7.31 -18.02 7.52
CA GLN A 208 8.67 -17.59 7.85
C GLN A 208 8.84 -17.43 9.36
N LEU A 209 7.88 -16.80 10.05
CA LEU A 209 7.87 -16.65 11.50
C LEU A 209 7.93 -18.02 12.22
N LEU A 210 7.09 -18.97 11.78
CA LEU A 210 7.07 -20.33 12.32
C LEU A 210 8.41 -21.04 12.16
N ARG A 211 9.04 -20.92 10.98
CA ARG A 211 10.35 -21.52 10.73
C ARG A 211 11.43 -20.87 11.59
N HIS A 212 11.46 -19.55 11.66
CA HIS A 212 12.46 -18.81 12.42
C HIS A 212 12.44 -19.22 13.90
N ILE A 213 11.28 -19.12 14.55
CA ILE A 213 11.15 -19.46 15.98
C ILE A 213 11.32 -20.97 16.20
N GLY A 214 10.87 -21.80 15.25
CA GLY A 214 11.10 -23.23 15.28
C GLY A 214 12.59 -23.59 15.26
N ASP A 215 13.36 -22.95 14.39
CA ASP A 215 14.80 -23.14 14.28
C ASP A 215 15.53 -22.65 15.54
N ASP A 216 15.13 -21.52 16.12
CA ASP A 216 15.71 -21.00 17.36
C ASP A 216 15.42 -21.91 18.56
N LEU A 217 14.21 -22.47 18.65
CA LEU A 217 13.86 -23.50 19.62
C LEU A 217 14.71 -24.76 19.43
N HIS A 218 14.84 -25.25 18.20
CA HIS A 218 15.66 -26.42 17.90
C HIS A 218 17.13 -26.19 18.28
N GLN A 219 17.69 -25.03 17.96
CA GLN A 219 19.06 -24.67 18.31
C GLN A 219 19.27 -24.56 19.82
N PHE A 220 18.28 -24.05 20.57
CA PHE A 220 18.35 -24.02 22.03
C PHE A 220 18.36 -25.43 22.65
N TYR A 221 17.50 -26.33 22.17
CA TYR A 221 17.45 -27.71 22.66
C TYR A 221 18.66 -28.54 22.23
N ALA A 222 19.27 -28.23 21.09
CA ALA A 222 20.46 -28.93 20.60
C ALA A 222 21.72 -28.65 21.44
N VAL A 223 21.81 -27.49 22.10
CA VAL A 223 22.98 -27.15 22.92
C VAL A 223 22.93 -27.91 24.27
N PRO A 224 23.98 -28.70 24.61
CA PRO A 224 24.03 -29.43 25.88
C PRO A 224 24.06 -28.48 27.08
N ALA A 225 23.61 -28.97 28.25
CA ALA A 225 23.54 -28.14 29.46
C ALA A 225 24.91 -27.70 30.00
N GLU A 226 25.97 -28.41 29.63
CA GLU A 226 27.36 -28.15 30.05
C GLU A 226 27.94 -26.87 29.41
N GLU A 227 27.51 -26.53 28.19
CA GLU A 227 27.91 -25.30 27.50
C GLU A 227 27.09 -24.08 27.94
N PHE A 228 27.29 -23.66 29.19
CA PHE A 228 26.51 -22.59 29.82
C PHE A 228 26.47 -21.29 29.00
N ILE A 229 27.61 -20.81 28.50
CA ILE A 229 27.72 -19.53 27.79
C ILE A 229 26.93 -19.58 26.47
N THR A 230 27.10 -20.64 25.69
CA THR A 230 26.39 -20.85 24.42
C THR A 230 24.89 -20.96 24.66
N LYS A 231 24.48 -21.75 25.66
CA LYS A 231 23.08 -21.97 25.99
C LYS A 231 22.40 -20.71 26.53
N ALA A 232 23.10 -19.92 27.35
CA ALA A 232 22.63 -18.62 27.81
C ALA A 232 22.42 -17.63 26.66
N ARG A 233 23.31 -17.62 25.65
CA ARG A 233 23.12 -16.80 24.44
C ARG A 233 21.91 -17.25 23.63
N ARG A 234 21.71 -18.57 23.44
CA ARG A 234 20.50 -19.08 22.76
C ARG A 234 19.23 -18.75 23.52
N LEU A 235 19.26 -18.80 24.85
CA LEU A 235 18.15 -18.38 25.68
C LEU A 235 17.85 -16.88 25.53
N SER A 236 18.87 -16.01 25.37
CA SER A 236 18.62 -14.58 25.15
C SER A 236 17.82 -14.32 23.87
N VAL A 237 18.14 -15.04 22.77
CA VAL A 237 17.36 -14.97 21.52
C VAL A 237 15.91 -15.40 21.76
N LEU A 238 15.69 -16.54 22.44
CA LEU A 238 14.33 -16.99 22.77
C LEU A 238 13.55 -16.01 23.65
N LYS A 239 14.24 -15.29 24.56
CA LYS A 239 13.61 -14.24 25.37
C LYS A 239 13.18 -13.05 24.51
N ASP A 240 14.00 -12.65 23.55
CA ASP A 240 13.64 -11.58 22.61
C ASP A 240 12.44 -11.99 21.76
N ASP A 241 12.40 -13.25 21.28
CA ASP A 241 11.24 -13.81 20.57
C ASP A 241 9.99 -13.83 21.44
N ALA A 242 10.11 -14.22 22.71
CA ALA A 242 9.00 -14.22 23.65
C ALA A 242 8.46 -12.81 23.90
N ILE A 243 9.32 -11.81 24.01
CA ILE A 243 8.92 -10.40 24.14
C ILE A 243 8.16 -9.94 22.90
N MET A 244 8.66 -10.26 21.70
CA MET A 244 7.98 -9.93 20.44
C MET A 244 6.58 -10.58 20.39
N LEU A 245 6.47 -11.87 20.69
CA LEU A 245 5.20 -12.60 20.68
C LEU A 245 4.22 -12.08 21.76
N ASP A 246 4.72 -11.75 22.95
CA ASP A 246 3.92 -11.13 24.02
C ASP A 246 3.42 -9.75 23.60
N GLY A 247 4.23 -8.98 22.89
CA GLY A 247 3.84 -7.71 22.29
C GLY A 247 2.66 -7.88 21.34
N TYR A 248 2.76 -8.80 20.38
CA TYR A 248 1.66 -9.08 19.45
C TYR A 248 0.39 -9.60 20.15
N TYR A 249 0.53 -10.36 21.23
CA TYR A 249 -0.62 -10.82 22.01
C TYR A 249 -1.34 -9.68 22.74
N ARG A 250 -0.60 -8.67 23.23
CA ARG A 250 -1.16 -7.55 24.01
C ARG A 250 -1.67 -6.41 23.14
N GLU A 251 -0.90 -6.05 22.12
CA GLU A 251 -1.14 -4.86 21.28
C GLU A 251 -1.90 -5.20 19.99
N GLY A 252 -2.02 -6.50 19.67
CA GLY A 252 -2.61 -7.00 18.45
C GLY A 252 -1.56 -7.42 17.42
N GLU A 253 -1.96 -8.34 16.54
CA GLU A 253 -1.11 -8.82 15.46
C GLU A 253 -0.90 -7.74 14.39
N PRO A 254 0.30 -7.64 13.81
CA PRO A 254 0.53 -6.73 12.69
C PRO A 254 -0.27 -7.21 11.47
N LEU A 255 -0.77 -6.26 10.66
CA LEU A 255 -1.61 -6.55 9.48
C LEU A 255 -1.00 -7.59 8.52
N ARG A 256 0.34 -7.62 8.41
CA ARG A 256 1.08 -8.56 7.57
C ARG A 256 1.01 -10.01 8.05
N LEU A 257 0.79 -10.26 9.34
CA LEU A 257 0.62 -11.61 9.91
C LEU A 257 -0.86 -11.95 10.11
N GLY A 258 -1.75 -10.96 10.04
CA GLY A 258 -3.16 -11.14 10.34
C GLY A 258 -3.96 -11.80 9.22
N LEU A 259 -5.23 -11.40 9.07
CA LEU A 259 -6.24 -12.08 8.23
C LEU A 259 -6.66 -13.46 8.79
N GLY A 260 -6.53 -13.65 10.10
CA GLY A 260 -6.93 -14.89 10.79
C GLY A 260 -5.96 -16.07 10.59
N LEU A 261 -4.77 -15.82 10.04
CA LEU A 261 -3.74 -16.84 9.77
C LEU A 261 -2.63 -16.88 10.82
N TYR A 262 -2.62 -15.95 11.78
CA TYR A 262 -1.54 -15.81 12.75
C TYR A 262 -1.54 -16.95 13.79
N PRO A 263 -0.45 -17.71 13.92
CA PRO A 263 -0.34 -18.84 14.84
C PRO A 263 0.16 -18.45 16.25
N GLY A 264 0.09 -17.18 16.65
CA GLY A 264 0.80 -16.64 17.82
C GLY A 264 0.65 -17.43 19.12
N GLU A 265 -0.57 -17.83 19.48
CA GLU A 265 -0.82 -18.61 20.71
C GLU A 265 -0.14 -19.98 20.69
N GLN A 266 -0.09 -20.64 19.53
CA GLN A 266 0.49 -21.98 19.39
C GLN A 266 2.01 -21.95 19.54
N ILE A 267 2.68 -20.91 19.03
CA ILE A 267 4.15 -20.78 19.09
C ILE A 267 4.62 -20.26 20.44
N ARG A 268 3.85 -19.36 21.05
CA ARG A 268 4.20 -18.70 22.31
C ARG A 268 4.41 -19.68 23.46
N GLN A 269 3.54 -20.68 23.60
CA GLN A 269 3.61 -21.64 24.71
C GLN A 269 4.88 -22.51 24.71
N PRO A 270 5.34 -23.09 23.58
CA PRO A 270 6.65 -23.72 23.48
C PRO A 270 7.82 -22.82 23.91
N VAL A 271 7.86 -21.57 23.46
CA VAL A 271 8.95 -20.62 23.79
C VAL A 271 8.97 -20.32 25.29
N LEU A 272 7.81 -20.01 25.88
CA LEU A 272 7.72 -19.76 27.32
C LEU A 272 8.10 -20.97 28.16
N ARG A 273 7.77 -22.19 27.70
CA ARG A 273 8.22 -23.44 28.34
C ARG A 273 9.74 -23.57 28.30
N ALA A 274 10.37 -23.40 27.13
CA ALA A 274 11.82 -23.44 27.00
C ALA A 274 12.53 -22.46 27.94
N ILE A 275 12.00 -21.23 28.08
CA ILE A 275 12.55 -20.22 28.99
C ILE A 275 12.40 -20.60 30.45
N ARG A 276 11.24 -21.16 30.83
CA ARG A 276 10.94 -21.56 32.21
C ARG A 276 11.77 -22.75 32.66
N ASP A 277 11.96 -23.71 31.76
CA ASP A 277 12.52 -25.03 32.09
C ASP A 277 14.04 -24.98 32.32
N TRP A 278 14.74 -24.01 31.73
CA TRP A 278 16.17 -23.80 32.00
C TRP A 278 16.36 -22.64 32.98
N ARG A 279 16.94 -22.94 34.15
CA ARG A 279 17.52 -21.93 35.03
C ARG A 279 19.03 -22.08 35.01
N PRO A 280 19.79 -20.98 34.93
CA PRO A 280 21.21 -21.01 35.24
C PRO A 280 21.43 -21.78 36.54
N PRO A 281 22.37 -22.74 36.62
CA PRO A 281 22.79 -23.23 37.91
C PRO A 281 23.19 -22.01 38.73
N GLU A 282 22.64 -21.87 39.95
CA GLU A 282 23.09 -20.86 40.89
C GLU A 282 24.59 -21.02 41.02
N GLN A 283 25.34 -20.11 40.39
CA GLN A 283 26.73 -19.93 40.75
C GLN A 283 26.68 -19.43 42.18
N LYS A 284 26.75 -20.37 43.14
CA LYS A 284 27.43 -20.12 44.40
C LYS A 284 28.81 -19.66 43.96
N MET A 285 28.94 -18.35 43.77
CA MET A 285 30.24 -17.72 43.67
C MET A 285 30.89 -18.08 45.00
N GLU A 286 31.75 -19.09 45.00
CA GLU A 286 32.89 -19.12 45.89
C GLU A 286 33.69 -17.86 45.54
N VAL A 287 33.27 -16.72 46.10
CA VAL A 287 34.04 -15.49 46.18
C VAL A 287 35.13 -15.74 47.21
N THR A 288 35.99 -16.70 46.93
CA THR A 288 37.19 -17.02 47.69
C THR A 288 38.25 -17.34 46.66
N ALA A 289 38.75 -16.31 45.95
CA ALA A 289 40.18 -16.18 45.62
C ALA A 289 40.56 -15.12 44.57
N SER A 290 39.66 -14.48 43.80
CA SER A 290 40.14 -13.58 42.70
C SER A 290 39.59 -12.16 42.64
N LEU A 291 38.69 -11.75 43.54
CA LEU A 291 38.48 -10.32 43.85
C LEU A 291 39.53 -9.85 44.86
N GLN A 292 40.82 -10.06 44.54
CA GLN A 292 41.79 -9.07 45.00
C GLN A 292 41.39 -7.81 44.27
N ALA A 293 40.71 -6.91 44.97
CA ALA A 293 40.54 -5.53 44.51
C ALA A 293 41.88 -5.12 43.92
N GLN A 294 41.88 -4.85 42.61
CA GLN A 294 43.06 -4.47 41.85
C GLN A 294 43.43 -3.06 42.32
N THR A 295 43.92 -2.99 43.55
CA THR A 295 44.38 -1.80 44.24
C THR A 295 45.72 -1.50 43.62
N VAL A 296 45.71 -0.62 42.62
CA VAL A 296 46.96 -0.13 42.07
C VAL A 296 47.52 0.84 43.10
N ARG A 297 48.44 0.37 43.92
CA ARG A 297 49.21 1.21 44.84
C ARG A 297 50.18 2.02 44.00
N LEU A 298 49.93 3.33 43.93
CA LEU A 298 50.71 4.23 43.09
C LEU A 298 51.99 4.65 43.80
N ASP A 299 51.91 5.04 45.07
CA ASP A 299 53.06 5.62 45.77
C ASP A 299 52.99 5.42 47.29
N SER A 300 54.17 5.31 47.92
CA SER A 300 54.37 5.17 49.37
C SER A 300 55.40 6.20 49.83
N MET A 301 54.98 7.24 50.55
CA MET A 301 55.79 8.45 50.74
C MET A 301 55.99 8.83 52.21
N SER A 302 57.21 9.18 52.62
CA SER A 302 57.52 9.75 53.94
C SER A 302 57.44 11.29 53.88
N LEU A 303 56.24 11.84 54.06
CA LEU A 303 55.96 13.28 53.84
C LEU A 303 55.94 14.14 55.12
N PHE A 304 56.08 13.51 56.29
CA PHE A 304 55.81 14.15 57.59
C PHE A 304 56.95 13.95 58.59
N ASP A 305 57.14 14.94 59.46
CA ASP A 305 58.00 14.81 60.63
C ASP A 305 57.28 14.09 61.78
N VAL A 306 58.05 13.66 62.78
CA VAL A 306 57.55 12.93 63.96
C VAL A 306 56.48 13.75 64.67
N GLY A 307 55.33 13.12 64.97
CA GLY A 307 54.20 13.77 65.66
C GLY A 307 53.47 14.86 64.87
N GLN A 308 53.88 15.18 63.64
CA GLN A 308 53.28 16.25 62.85
C GLN A 308 52.43 15.72 61.68
N ALA A 309 51.40 16.49 61.33
CA ALA A 309 50.55 16.30 60.14
C ALA A 309 50.75 17.41 59.10
N ARG A 310 51.82 18.21 59.21
CA ARG A 310 52.20 19.23 58.23
C ARG A 310 53.17 18.63 57.21
N LEU A 311 52.87 18.83 55.93
CA LEU A 311 53.73 18.41 54.81
C LEU A 311 55.08 19.15 54.87
N LYS A 312 56.19 18.42 54.66
CA LYS A 312 57.53 19.02 54.56
C LYS A 312 57.70 19.84 53.28
N ASP A 313 58.57 20.83 53.26
CA ASP A 313 58.79 21.68 52.08
C ASP A 313 59.29 20.89 50.84
N GLY A 314 59.97 19.76 51.02
CA GLY A 314 60.38 18.87 49.91
C GLY A 314 59.30 17.91 49.40
N SER A 315 58.12 17.85 50.03
CA SER A 315 57.05 16.90 49.68
C SER A 315 56.33 17.22 48.37
N THR A 316 56.35 18.50 47.96
CA THR A 316 55.61 19.00 46.79
C THR A 316 55.96 18.24 45.51
N LYS A 317 57.26 17.95 45.29
CA LYS A 317 57.70 17.23 44.08
C LYS A 317 57.09 15.82 44.00
N VAL A 318 57.11 15.08 45.10
CA VAL A 318 56.59 13.71 45.18
C VAL A 318 55.08 13.68 44.99
N LEU A 319 54.37 14.67 45.54
CA LEU A 319 52.92 14.77 45.39
C LEU A 319 52.49 15.17 43.96
N VAL A 320 53.30 15.97 43.25
CA VAL A 320 53.08 16.29 41.83
C VAL A 320 53.24 15.03 40.97
N ASP A 321 54.26 14.20 41.21
CA ASP A 321 54.49 12.96 40.46
C ASP A 321 53.30 11.98 40.64
N ALA A 322 52.80 11.84 41.87
CA ALA A 322 51.62 11.03 42.16
C ALA A 322 50.36 11.57 41.46
N LEU A 323 50.20 12.89 41.38
CA LEU A 323 49.07 13.52 40.69
C LEU A 323 49.09 13.21 39.18
N VAL A 324 50.26 13.19 38.55
CA VAL A 324 50.40 12.77 37.14
C VAL A 324 49.92 11.34 36.94
N ASN A 325 50.29 10.42 37.85
CA ASN A 325 49.87 9.02 37.80
C ASN A 325 48.36 8.85 38.00
N ILE A 326 47.74 9.64 38.88
CA ILE A 326 46.29 9.65 39.10
C ILE A 326 45.56 10.15 37.85
N ARG A 327 46.03 11.24 37.24
CA ARG A 327 45.43 11.79 36.00
C ARG A 327 45.46 10.82 34.83
N ALA A 328 46.42 9.90 34.78
CA ALA A 328 46.47 8.85 33.76
C ALA A 328 45.32 7.83 33.86
N LYS A 329 44.54 7.81 34.95
CA LYS A 329 43.44 6.85 35.20
C LYS A 329 42.15 7.56 35.67
N PRO A 330 41.42 8.24 34.76
CA PRO A 330 40.17 8.90 35.11
C PRO A 330 39.08 7.89 35.52
N GLY A 331 38.23 8.27 36.47
CA GLY A 331 37.08 7.47 36.92
C GLY A 331 37.36 6.43 38.01
N TRP A 332 38.57 6.39 38.57
CA TRP A 332 38.93 5.52 39.69
C TRP A 332 38.78 6.25 41.02
N LEU A 333 38.36 5.54 42.07
CA LEU A 333 38.32 6.07 43.43
C LEU A 333 39.75 6.17 43.98
N ILE A 334 40.13 7.35 44.48
CA ILE A 334 41.44 7.62 45.06
C ILE A 334 41.36 7.38 46.57
N LEU A 335 41.96 6.29 47.04
CA LEU A 335 42.07 5.97 48.46
C LEU A 335 43.41 6.49 48.99
N VAL A 336 43.36 7.42 49.94
CA VAL A 336 44.52 7.97 50.65
C VAL A 336 44.56 7.38 52.06
N ALA A 337 45.53 6.50 52.31
CA ALA A 337 45.70 5.81 53.57
C ALA A 337 46.94 6.31 54.32
N GLY A 338 46.75 6.83 55.53
CA GLY A 338 47.84 7.32 56.39
C GLY A 338 48.28 6.27 57.39
N TYR A 339 49.58 6.24 57.68
CA TYR A 339 50.20 5.35 58.66
C TYR A 339 51.12 6.13 59.62
N THR A 340 51.30 5.60 60.82
CA THR A 340 52.22 6.10 61.85
C THR A 340 53.25 5.02 62.22
N ASP A 341 54.32 5.44 62.90
CA ASP A 341 55.14 4.50 63.66
C ASP A 341 54.42 4.06 64.94
N ALA A 342 54.89 2.98 65.56
CA ALA A 342 54.31 2.43 66.79
C ALA A 342 54.65 3.25 68.06
N THR A 343 54.99 4.54 67.90
CA THR A 343 55.40 5.40 69.01
C THR A 343 54.22 6.25 69.47
N GLY A 344 53.57 5.85 70.56
CA GLY A 344 52.45 6.59 71.14
C GLY A 344 51.29 5.68 71.54
N ASP A 345 50.15 6.30 71.88
CA ASP A 345 48.90 5.57 72.12
C ASP A 345 48.16 5.31 70.79
N GLU A 346 47.52 4.15 70.67
CA GLU A 346 46.85 3.68 69.45
C GLU A 346 45.80 4.68 68.95
N LYS A 347 45.01 5.26 69.88
CA LYS A 347 43.99 6.27 69.54
C LYS A 347 44.61 7.55 68.98
N SER A 348 45.75 7.97 69.52
CA SER A 348 46.49 9.13 69.03
C SER A 348 47.08 8.85 67.65
N ASN A 349 47.64 7.65 67.44
CA ASN A 349 48.19 7.20 66.17
C ASN A 349 47.11 7.11 65.08
N GLN A 350 45.92 6.64 65.43
CA GLN A 350 44.77 6.60 64.53
C GLN A 350 44.33 8.02 64.09
N GLN A 351 44.25 8.97 65.02
CA GLN A 351 43.91 10.35 64.68
C GLN A 351 45.02 11.05 63.88
N LEU A 352 46.29 10.81 64.23
CA LEU A 352 47.44 11.40 63.53
C LEU A 352 47.54 10.89 62.09
N SER A 353 47.37 9.58 61.89
CA SER A 353 47.36 8.97 60.56
C SER A 353 46.23 9.52 59.67
N LEU A 354 45.02 9.69 60.23
CA LEU A 354 43.90 10.30 59.52
C LEU A 354 44.20 11.75 59.11
N ARG A 355 44.69 12.57 60.05
CA ARG A 355 45.06 13.98 59.75
C ARG A 355 46.15 14.09 58.68
N ARG A 356 47.10 13.16 58.65
CA ARG A 356 48.13 13.10 57.59
C ARG A 356 47.53 12.78 56.23
N ALA A 357 46.63 11.81 56.18
CA ALA A 357 45.94 11.45 54.94
C ALA A 357 45.02 12.59 54.45
N GLU A 358 44.36 13.30 55.36
CA GLU A 358 43.59 14.51 55.04
C GLU A 358 44.47 15.65 54.53
N ALA A 359 45.66 15.85 55.10
CA ALA A 359 46.61 16.86 54.62
C ALA A 359 47.04 16.61 53.17
N VAL A 360 47.28 15.34 52.81
CA VAL A 360 47.58 14.94 51.41
C VAL A 360 46.36 15.18 50.50
N ARG A 361 45.16 14.73 50.91
CA ARG A 361 43.92 15.01 50.15
C ARG A 361 43.75 16.51 49.92
N ASN A 362 43.85 17.32 50.96
CA ASN A 362 43.61 18.77 50.89
C ASN A 362 44.64 19.45 50.00
N TRP A 363 45.91 19.03 50.05
CA TRP A 363 46.94 19.52 49.13
C TRP A 363 46.61 19.15 47.67
N MET A 364 46.15 17.93 47.41
CA MET A 364 45.75 17.50 46.06
C MET A 364 44.52 18.27 45.56
N LEU A 365 43.54 18.52 46.41
CA LEU A 365 42.36 19.34 46.06
C LEU A 365 42.72 20.80 45.75
N GLN A 366 43.73 21.36 46.42
CA GLN A 366 44.18 22.74 46.16
C GLN A 366 45.04 22.86 44.90
N THR A 367 45.73 21.79 44.52
CA THR A 367 46.72 21.80 43.42
C THR A 367 46.16 21.18 42.13
N SER A 368 44.98 20.57 42.17
CA SER A 368 44.39 19.84 41.03
C SER A 368 42.89 20.03 40.91
N ASP A 369 42.37 19.85 39.69
CA ASP A 369 40.93 19.95 39.38
C ASP A 369 40.15 18.65 39.69
N ILE A 370 40.64 17.81 40.61
CA ILE A 370 39.97 16.55 40.97
C ILE A 370 38.87 16.83 42.01
N PRO A 371 37.60 16.45 41.77
CA PRO A 371 36.53 16.64 42.74
C PRO A 371 36.81 15.95 44.08
N ALA A 372 36.34 16.56 45.18
CA ALA A 372 36.43 15.95 46.51
C ALA A 372 35.73 14.58 46.60
N THR A 373 34.71 14.35 45.77
CA THR A 373 33.95 13.08 45.68
C THR A 373 34.78 11.92 45.13
N CYS A 374 35.95 12.19 44.53
CA CYS A 374 36.89 11.16 44.09
C CYS A 374 37.77 10.60 45.22
N PHE A 375 37.82 11.26 46.38
CA PHE A 375 38.77 10.91 47.45
C PHE A 375 38.09 10.17 48.61
N ALA A 376 38.65 9.03 48.97
CA ALA A 376 38.39 8.37 50.24
C ALA A 376 39.64 8.49 51.12
N VAL A 377 39.47 8.90 52.38
CA VAL A 377 40.59 9.09 53.31
C VAL A 377 40.45 8.12 54.48
N GLN A 378 41.54 7.44 54.81
CA GLN A 378 41.58 6.48 55.90
C GLN A 378 42.84 6.68 56.76
N GLY A 379 42.66 6.76 58.08
CA GLY A 379 43.76 6.55 59.02
C GLY A 379 43.87 5.07 59.36
N LEU A 380 45.07 4.50 59.28
CA LEU A 380 45.33 3.11 59.67
C LEU A 380 46.23 3.00 60.91
N GLY A 381 46.61 4.14 61.50
CA GLY A 381 47.47 4.18 62.68
C GLY A 381 48.79 3.44 62.45
N GLU A 382 49.21 2.67 63.45
CA GLU A 382 50.41 1.84 63.40
C GLU A 382 50.19 0.45 62.78
N SER A 383 48.98 0.17 62.28
CA SER A 383 48.67 -1.12 61.67
C SER A 383 49.45 -1.31 60.37
N GLN A 384 49.80 -2.56 60.05
CA GLN A 384 50.54 -2.91 58.83
C GLN A 384 51.86 -2.13 58.65
N PRO A 385 52.84 -2.31 59.56
CA PRO A 385 54.15 -1.66 59.44
C PRO A 385 54.87 -2.14 58.17
N ALA A 386 55.43 -1.20 57.41
CA ALA A 386 56.23 -1.50 56.21
C ALA A 386 57.68 -1.86 56.54
N ALA A 387 58.17 -1.45 57.72
CA ALA A 387 59.49 -1.78 58.24
C ALA A 387 59.43 -1.99 59.76
N THR A 388 60.48 -2.57 60.35
CA THR A 388 60.54 -2.71 61.81
C THR A 388 60.48 -1.34 62.52
N ASN A 389 59.67 -1.23 63.58
CA ASN A 389 59.62 -0.04 64.43
C ASN A 389 60.84 0.08 65.36
N ASP A 390 61.71 -0.94 65.42
CA ASP A 390 62.86 -0.98 66.33
C ASP A 390 63.95 0.02 65.92
N THR A 391 64.07 0.31 64.62
CA THR A 391 65.10 1.23 64.10
C THR A 391 64.53 2.61 63.79
N PRO A 392 65.27 3.71 64.02
CA PRO A 392 64.86 5.05 63.60
C PRO A 392 64.52 5.15 62.10
N GLN A 393 65.27 4.41 61.27
CA GLN A 393 65.07 4.32 59.83
C GLN A 393 63.74 3.61 59.50
N GLY A 394 63.46 2.47 60.13
CA GLY A 394 62.20 1.74 59.92
C GLY A 394 60.97 2.53 60.40
N ARG A 395 61.08 3.27 61.51
CA ARG A 395 60.04 4.22 61.93
C ARG A 395 59.78 5.30 60.88
N ALA A 396 60.82 5.82 60.23
CA ALA A 396 60.67 6.80 59.16
C ALA A 396 59.92 6.27 57.93
N VAL A 397 60.11 4.99 57.61
CA VAL A 397 59.37 4.29 56.55
C VAL A 397 57.91 4.04 56.95
N ASN A 398 57.64 3.78 58.24
CA ASN A 398 56.27 3.56 58.72
C ASN A 398 55.43 4.83 58.78
N ARG A 399 56.04 6.01 58.93
CA ARG A 399 55.37 7.32 58.80
C ARG A 399 55.11 7.66 57.33
N ARG A 400 54.27 6.86 56.68
CA ARG A 400 53.96 6.96 55.26
C ARG A 400 52.51 7.28 54.97
N VAL A 401 52.26 7.81 53.77
CA VAL A 401 50.94 7.82 53.16
C VAL A 401 51.00 6.98 51.90
N GLU A 402 49.99 6.14 51.73
CA GLU A 402 49.79 5.33 50.54
C GLU A 402 48.60 5.86 49.74
N ILE A 403 48.77 5.91 48.41
CA ILE A 403 47.71 6.28 47.49
C ILE A 403 47.39 5.07 46.62
N SER A 404 46.15 4.62 46.66
CA SER A 404 45.66 3.46 45.93
C SER A 404 44.48 3.84 45.05
N LEU A 405 44.46 3.35 43.82
CA LEU A 405 43.32 3.51 42.93
C LEU A 405 42.45 2.26 42.94
N VAL A 406 41.14 2.43 43.13
CA VAL A 406 40.14 1.35 43.14
C VAL A 406 39.12 1.57 42.02
N PRO A 407 38.87 0.58 41.15
CA PRO A 407 37.85 0.71 40.11
C PRO A 407 36.46 0.70 40.76
N ARG A 408 35.71 1.80 40.65
CA ARG A 408 34.34 1.92 41.17
C ARG A 408 33.50 2.72 40.19
N SER A 409 32.40 2.12 39.70
CA SER A 409 31.51 2.71 38.70
C SER A 409 30.86 4.03 39.12
N ASP A 410 30.81 4.31 40.43
CA ASP A 410 30.07 5.44 41.01
C ASP A 410 30.99 6.50 41.65
N ALA A 411 32.32 6.37 41.52
CA ALA A 411 33.25 7.36 42.07
C ALA A 411 33.30 8.62 41.20
N CYS A 412 33.64 9.77 41.80
CA CYS A 412 33.77 11.06 41.10
C CYS A 412 32.48 11.65 40.50
N GLN A 413 31.29 11.24 40.95
CA GLN A 413 30.05 11.94 40.57
C GLN A 413 29.99 13.29 41.30
N ASP A 414 29.79 14.36 40.55
CA ASP A 414 29.53 15.68 41.12
C ASP A 414 28.17 15.65 41.83
N VAL A 415 28.17 15.96 43.12
CA VAL A 415 26.93 16.24 43.85
C VAL A 415 26.40 17.55 43.29
N LYS A 416 25.36 17.47 42.47
CA LYS A 416 24.70 18.61 41.83
C LYS A 416 24.00 19.50 42.85
#